data_AF-A0A843AJI6-F1
#
_entry.id   AF-A0A843AJI6-F1
#
_cell.length_a   1.000
_cell.length_b   1.000
_cell.length_c   1.000
_cell.angle_alpha   90.00
_cell.angle_beta   90.00
_cell.angle_gamma   90.00
#
_symmetry.space_group_name_H-M   'P 1'
#
loop_
_entity.id
_entity.type
_entity.pdbx_description
1 polymer ?
#
loop_
_entity_poly.entity_id
_entity_poly.type
_entity_poly.pdbx_seq_one_letter_code
_entity_poly.pdbx_strand_id
1 'polypeptide(L)'
;MNQKILITAVVLIVAFSTVAVLEVSTGAISGLVFEQIPYNYTAKVWIPPTNPADPNSGSLGGFYKINGKGKDFNFYLKLSGAEKSESPLDYTADGLKGTGHIDEIKVTWGTIQSLWNKDVKGAMFNTTFKGHMNLTCAAWTGVTYFQNNNNNFTGNFTIDGVMTDWEGTYTLKQDSFRILGVSDFIYYPNNQKSDGKNVQKSYYL
;
A
#
# COMPACT_ATOMS: atom_id res chain seq x y z
N MET A 1 -22.26 38.89 -28.05
CA MET A 1 -22.15 38.06 -26.83
C MET A 1 -20.79 38.33 -26.20
N ASN A 2 -20.74 38.77 -24.95
CA ASN A 2 -19.49 39.22 -24.31
C ASN A 2 -18.51 38.03 -24.19
N GLN A 3 -17.25 38.20 -24.62
CA GLN A 3 -16.27 37.13 -24.72
C GLN A 3 -16.03 36.41 -23.38
N LYS A 4 -16.19 37.13 -22.26
CA LYS A 4 -16.16 36.57 -20.90
C LYS A 4 -17.35 35.64 -20.61
N ILE A 5 -18.54 35.95 -21.09
CA ILE A 5 -19.75 35.12 -20.92
C ILE A 5 -19.64 33.83 -21.76
N LEU A 6 -19.03 33.91 -22.95
CA LEU A 6 -18.77 32.74 -23.80
C LEU A 6 -17.81 31.76 -23.11
N ILE A 7 -16.72 32.27 -22.53
CA ILE A 7 -15.72 31.46 -21.82
C ILE A 7 -16.33 30.83 -20.57
N THR A 8 -17.11 31.58 -19.79
CA THR A 8 -17.79 31.05 -18.59
C THR A 8 -18.83 29.99 -18.94
N ALA A 9 -19.59 30.16 -20.03
CA ALA A 9 -20.54 29.16 -20.50
C ALA A 9 -19.86 27.88 -20.99
N VAL A 10 -18.74 27.98 -21.72
CA VAL A 10 -17.96 26.82 -22.16
C VAL A 10 -17.36 26.06 -20.97
N VAL A 11 -16.82 26.76 -19.97
CA VAL A 11 -16.29 26.13 -18.74
C VAL A 11 -17.39 25.43 -17.94
N LEU A 12 -18.60 26.02 -17.85
CA LEU A 12 -19.74 25.40 -17.18
C LEU A 12 -20.30 24.18 -17.93
N ILE A 13 -20.33 24.21 -19.26
CA ILE A 13 -20.77 23.07 -20.10
C ILE A 13 -19.77 21.91 -20.01
N VAL A 14 -18.47 22.20 -20.00
CA VAL A 14 -17.39 21.21 -19.78
C VAL A 14 -17.43 20.66 -18.35
N ALA A 15 -17.80 21.47 -17.35
CA ALA A 15 -17.92 21.03 -15.96
C ALA A 15 -19.14 20.14 -15.67
N PHE A 16 -20.25 20.25 -16.41
CA PHE A 16 -21.52 19.60 -16.02
C PHE A 16 -22.09 18.52 -16.96
N SER A 17 -21.72 18.47 -18.25
CA SER A 17 -22.33 17.55 -19.24
C SER A 17 -21.94 16.09 -19.18
N THR A 18 -20.74 15.85 -19.69
CA THR A 18 -20.35 14.57 -20.28
C THR A 18 -18.95 14.16 -19.83
N VAL A 19 -18.08 15.13 -19.53
CA VAL A 19 -16.77 14.90 -18.92
C VAL A 19 -16.91 14.47 -17.47
N ALA A 20 -17.75 15.13 -16.66
CA ALA A 20 -18.03 14.69 -15.29
C ALA A 20 -18.73 13.31 -15.25
N VAL A 21 -19.61 13.02 -16.22
CA VAL A 21 -20.25 11.71 -16.32
C VAL A 21 -19.25 10.65 -16.80
N LEU A 22 -18.40 10.90 -17.80
CA LEU A 22 -17.30 10.00 -18.19
C LEU A 22 -16.29 9.81 -17.05
N GLU A 23 -16.00 10.85 -16.31
CA GLU A 23 -15.09 10.81 -15.16
C GLU A 23 -15.66 9.94 -14.04
N VAL A 24 -16.95 10.14 -13.69
CA VAL A 24 -17.64 9.34 -12.66
C VAL A 24 -17.96 7.92 -13.13
N SER A 25 -18.20 7.70 -14.42
CA SER A 25 -18.59 6.38 -14.98
C SER A 25 -17.41 5.54 -15.48
N THR A 26 -16.37 6.16 -16.04
CA THR A 26 -15.23 5.48 -16.67
C THR A 26 -13.87 5.85 -16.10
N GLY A 27 -13.73 6.95 -15.36
CA GLY A 27 -12.46 7.42 -14.82
C GLY A 27 -11.38 7.70 -15.87
N ALA A 28 -11.76 7.88 -17.14
CA ALA A 28 -10.80 7.94 -18.25
C ALA A 28 -9.92 9.19 -18.23
N ILE A 29 -10.46 10.34 -17.76
CA ILE A 29 -9.73 11.61 -17.73
C ILE A 29 -8.87 11.70 -16.48
N SER A 30 -9.37 11.31 -15.30
CA SER A 30 -8.52 11.13 -14.12
C SER A 30 -7.46 10.06 -14.35
N GLY A 31 -7.74 8.99 -15.08
CA GLY A 31 -6.74 7.98 -15.45
C GLY A 31 -5.57 8.60 -16.21
N LEU A 32 -5.83 9.36 -17.28
CA LEU A 32 -4.80 10.04 -18.08
C LEU A 32 -4.05 11.12 -17.28
N VAL A 33 -4.74 11.87 -16.43
CA VAL A 33 -4.10 12.89 -15.58
C VAL A 33 -3.28 12.22 -14.47
N PHE A 34 -3.81 11.17 -13.84
CA PHE A 34 -3.16 10.40 -12.78
C PHE A 34 -1.85 9.79 -13.29
N GLU A 35 -1.86 9.21 -14.48
CA GLU A 35 -0.65 8.71 -15.16
C GLU A 35 0.45 9.75 -15.32
N GLN A 36 0.14 11.05 -15.24
CA GLN A 36 1.13 12.12 -15.35
C GLN A 36 1.60 12.69 -14.02
N ILE A 37 0.94 12.38 -12.89
CA ILE A 37 1.27 12.97 -11.58
C ILE A 37 2.47 12.25 -10.97
N PRO A 38 3.65 12.90 -10.86
CA PRO A 38 4.76 12.36 -10.09
C PRO A 38 4.50 12.55 -8.60
N TYR A 39 4.97 11.61 -7.80
CA TYR A 39 4.97 11.71 -6.34
C TYR A 39 6.27 11.18 -5.77
N ASN A 40 6.67 11.75 -4.64
CA ASN A 40 7.84 11.35 -3.88
C ASN A 40 7.60 11.68 -2.41
N TYR A 41 7.27 10.67 -1.64
CA TYR A 41 6.93 10.74 -0.23
C TYR A 41 7.97 10.01 0.61
N THR A 42 8.27 10.52 1.79
CA THR A 42 9.14 9.87 2.76
C THR A 42 8.58 10.11 4.16
N ALA A 43 8.52 9.06 4.97
CA ALA A 43 8.12 9.16 6.36
C ALA A 43 8.92 8.21 7.25
N LYS A 44 8.93 8.52 8.55
CA LYS A 44 9.52 7.65 9.56
C LYS A 44 8.60 6.47 9.83
N VAL A 45 9.19 5.32 10.08
CA VAL A 45 8.49 4.14 10.57
C VAL A 45 9.07 3.76 11.93
N TRP A 46 8.24 3.15 12.76
CA TRP A 46 8.64 2.60 14.03
C TRP A 46 7.93 1.27 14.24
N ILE A 47 8.70 0.22 14.52
CA ILE A 47 8.19 -1.08 14.90
C ILE A 47 8.32 -1.19 16.42
N PRO A 48 7.21 -1.37 17.13
CA PRO A 48 7.22 -1.52 18.58
C PRO A 48 8.04 -2.74 19.00
N PRO A 49 8.57 -2.74 20.23
CA PRO A 49 9.24 -3.90 20.78
C PRO A 49 8.30 -5.11 20.84
N THR A 50 8.83 -6.30 20.56
CA THR A 50 8.07 -7.55 20.54
C THR A 50 7.50 -7.92 21.92
N ASN A 51 8.17 -7.48 22.99
CA ASN A 51 7.69 -7.60 24.36
C ASN A 51 7.76 -6.23 25.06
N PRO A 52 6.70 -5.41 24.99
CA PRO A 52 6.69 -4.08 25.59
C PRO A 52 6.88 -4.06 27.10
N ALA A 53 6.67 -5.20 27.78
CA ALA A 53 6.86 -5.33 29.21
C ALA A 53 8.33 -5.60 29.61
N ASP A 54 9.18 -6.00 28.66
CA ASP A 54 10.61 -6.17 28.89
C ASP A 54 11.36 -4.89 28.49
N PRO A 55 11.99 -4.17 29.43
CA PRO A 55 12.73 -2.95 29.15
C PRO A 55 13.96 -3.15 28.25
N ASN A 56 14.40 -4.40 28.07
CA ASN A 56 15.48 -4.75 27.15
C ASN A 56 14.97 -5.10 25.74
N SER A 57 13.65 -5.18 25.54
CA SER A 57 13.07 -5.38 24.21
C SER A 57 13.23 -4.09 23.39
N GLY A 58 14.16 -4.13 22.44
CA GLY A 58 14.46 -3.00 21.58
C GLY A 58 13.34 -2.73 20.57
N SER A 59 13.04 -1.45 20.34
CA SER A 59 12.18 -1.03 19.22
C SER A 59 13.04 -0.74 17.98
N LEU A 60 12.50 -0.99 16.79
CA LEU A 60 13.21 -0.69 15.53
C LEU A 60 12.63 0.57 14.89
N GLY A 61 13.48 1.60 14.74
CA GLY A 61 13.13 2.82 14.01
C GLY A 61 13.61 2.75 12.57
N GLY A 62 13.00 3.51 11.68
CA GLY A 62 13.41 3.55 10.29
C GLY A 62 12.73 4.65 9.49
N PHE A 63 12.78 4.49 8.17
CA PHE A 63 11.96 5.28 7.26
C PHE A 63 11.46 4.42 6.11
N TYR A 64 10.38 4.88 5.48
CA TYR A 64 9.99 4.43 4.17
C TYR A 64 9.94 5.60 3.20
N LYS A 65 10.15 5.29 1.93
CA LYS A 65 10.06 6.19 0.80
C LYS A 65 9.19 5.53 -0.26
N ILE A 66 8.24 6.27 -0.79
CA ILE A 66 7.44 5.86 -1.94
C ILE A 66 7.59 6.94 -3.00
N ASN A 67 8.03 6.57 -4.19
CA ASN A 67 8.07 7.48 -5.32
C ASN A 67 7.50 6.81 -6.56
N GLY A 68 7.06 7.60 -7.52
CA GLY A 68 6.40 7.04 -8.69
C GLY A 68 5.78 8.10 -9.55
N LYS A 69 5.06 7.63 -10.56
CA LYS A 69 4.29 8.45 -11.46
C LYS A 69 3.02 7.69 -11.83
N GLY A 70 1.87 8.26 -11.49
CA GLY A 70 0.58 7.61 -11.64
C GLY A 70 0.54 6.22 -11.02
N LYS A 71 0.26 5.22 -11.86
CA LYS A 71 0.04 3.83 -11.43
C LYS A 71 1.32 3.11 -11.02
N ASP A 72 2.47 3.54 -11.51
CA ASP A 72 3.75 2.91 -11.23
C ASP A 72 4.43 3.56 -10.04
N PHE A 73 4.88 2.73 -9.10
CA PHE A 73 5.59 3.18 -7.91
C PHE A 73 6.77 2.29 -7.55
N ASN A 74 7.74 2.89 -6.88
CA ASN A 74 8.78 2.20 -6.14
C ASN A 74 8.59 2.47 -4.65
N PHE A 75 8.75 1.41 -3.87
CA PHE A 75 8.75 1.41 -2.43
C PHE A 75 10.16 1.11 -1.94
N TYR A 76 10.58 1.83 -0.91
CA TYR A 76 11.80 1.56 -0.18
C TYR A 76 11.54 1.70 1.31
N LEU A 77 11.87 0.69 2.08
CA LEU A 77 11.84 0.71 3.53
C LEU A 77 13.26 0.44 4.02
N LYS A 78 13.72 1.24 4.99
CA LYS A 78 14.96 1.00 5.74
C LYS A 78 14.68 1.09 7.24
N LEU A 79 14.91 0.00 7.96
CA LEU A 79 14.90 -0.08 9.43
C LEU A 79 16.32 0.06 9.94
N SER A 80 16.60 1.16 10.62
CA SER A 80 17.90 1.43 11.25
C SER A 80 18.09 0.53 12.47
N GLY A 81 19.24 -0.13 12.57
CA GLY A 81 19.58 -1.08 13.62
C GLY A 81 19.24 -2.53 13.28
N ALA A 82 18.41 -2.79 12.26
CA ALA A 82 18.12 -4.14 11.78
C ALA A 82 19.36 -4.81 11.15
N GLU A 83 20.31 -4.01 10.64
CA GLU A 83 21.61 -4.49 10.14
C GLU A 83 22.46 -5.18 11.22
N LYS A 84 22.17 -4.94 12.50
CA LYS A 84 22.91 -5.55 13.63
C LYS A 84 22.32 -6.88 14.08
N SER A 85 21.12 -7.19 13.62
CA SER A 85 20.41 -8.46 13.85
C SER A 85 20.33 -9.29 12.56
N GLU A 86 21.26 -9.06 11.62
CA GLU A 86 21.31 -9.76 10.33
C GLU A 86 21.34 -11.28 10.54
N SER A 87 20.22 -11.91 10.20
CA SER A 87 20.11 -13.33 9.97
C SER A 87 20.03 -13.54 8.45
N PRO A 88 20.52 -14.65 7.89
CA PRO A 88 20.27 -15.02 6.49
C PRO A 88 18.78 -15.18 6.14
N LEU A 89 17.88 -14.99 7.11
CA LEU A 89 16.42 -14.95 6.97
C LEU A 89 15.85 -13.53 7.01
N ASP A 90 16.63 -12.54 7.45
CA ASP A 90 16.14 -11.23 7.88
C ASP A 90 16.78 -10.06 7.12
N TYR A 91 16.00 -8.99 7.12
CA TYR A 91 16.29 -7.64 6.65
C TYR A 91 17.76 -7.20 6.73
N THR A 92 18.34 -6.70 5.63
CA THR A 92 19.72 -6.19 5.61
C THR A 92 19.79 -4.66 5.65
N ALA A 93 21.02 -4.13 5.82
CA ALA A 93 21.32 -2.71 5.66
C ALA A 93 20.82 -2.08 4.33
N ASP A 94 20.63 -2.91 3.29
CA ASP A 94 20.11 -2.49 1.99
C ASP A 94 18.62 -2.21 2.01
N GLY A 95 17.88 -2.69 3.02
CA GLY A 95 16.45 -2.47 3.21
C GLY A 95 15.56 -3.38 2.36
N LEU A 96 14.26 -3.09 2.40
CA LEU A 96 13.24 -3.74 1.59
C LEU A 96 12.91 -2.80 0.42
N LYS A 97 13.04 -3.30 -0.80
CA LYS A 97 12.71 -2.58 -2.03
C LYS A 97 11.48 -3.21 -2.65
N GLY A 98 10.67 -2.41 -3.32
CA GLY A 98 9.58 -2.92 -4.15
C GLY A 98 9.30 -2.05 -5.35
N THR A 99 8.76 -2.66 -6.38
CA THR A 99 8.23 -1.99 -7.57
C THR A 99 6.83 -2.51 -7.79
N GLY A 100 5.86 -1.61 -7.89
CA GLY A 100 4.46 -1.96 -8.02
C GLY A 100 3.72 -1.14 -9.06
N HIS A 101 2.55 -1.67 -9.40
CA HIS A 101 1.63 -1.12 -10.39
C HIS A 101 0.21 -1.17 -9.85
N ILE A 102 -0.55 -0.10 -10.06
CA ILE A 102 -1.98 -0.03 -9.76
C ILE A 102 -2.76 -0.34 -11.04
N ASP A 103 -3.32 -1.54 -11.13
CA ASP A 103 -4.10 -1.98 -12.29
C ASP A 103 -5.37 -1.11 -12.45
N GLU A 104 -6.04 -0.86 -11.32
CA GLU A 104 -7.30 -0.12 -11.25
C GLU A 104 -7.32 0.82 -10.05
N ILE A 105 -7.79 2.04 -10.25
CA ILE A 105 -8.11 2.99 -9.18
C ILE A 105 -9.38 3.74 -9.53
N LYS A 106 -10.29 3.83 -8.57
CA LYS A 106 -11.55 4.56 -8.69
C LYS A 106 -11.78 5.40 -7.45
N VAL A 107 -11.76 6.72 -7.66
CA VAL A 107 -12.11 7.70 -6.64
C VAL A 107 -13.61 7.61 -6.40
N THR A 108 -14.01 7.30 -5.18
CA THR A 108 -15.43 7.24 -4.80
C THR A 108 -15.86 8.56 -4.17
N TRP A 109 -17.17 8.76 -3.99
CA TRP A 109 -17.65 9.88 -3.20
C TRP A 109 -17.12 9.85 -1.76
N GLY A 110 -17.00 8.66 -1.16
CA GLY A 110 -16.40 8.48 0.16
C GLY A 110 -14.94 8.95 0.19
N THR A 111 -14.16 8.65 -0.85
CA THR A 111 -12.80 9.17 -1.00
C THR A 111 -12.78 10.70 -0.96
N ILE A 112 -13.64 11.35 -1.75
CA ILE A 112 -13.71 12.81 -1.86
C ILE A 112 -14.09 13.43 -0.52
N GLN A 113 -15.12 12.90 0.14
CA GLN A 113 -15.56 13.37 1.46
C GLN A 113 -14.46 13.24 2.52
N SER A 114 -13.79 12.10 2.58
CA SER A 114 -12.66 11.88 3.49
C SER A 114 -11.52 12.87 3.23
N LEU A 115 -11.15 13.11 1.97
CA LEU A 115 -10.13 14.09 1.62
C LEU A 115 -10.52 15.52 2.01
N TRP A 116 -11.77 15.94 1.78
CA TRP A 116 -12.27 17.24 2.22
C TRP A 116 -12.23 17.40 3.74
N ASN A 117 -12.50 16.33 4.48
CA ASN A 117 -12.40 16.29 5.94
C ASN A 117 -10.97 16.07 6.45
N LYS A 118 -9.97 16.06 5.56
CA LYS A 118 -8.55 15.77 5.87
C LYS A 118 -8.32 14.40 6.52
N ASP A 119 -9.27 13.48 6.35
CA ASP A 119 -9.18 12.10 6.79
C ASP A 119 -8.50 11.24 5.72
N VAL A 120 -7.17 11.27 5.69
CA VAL A 120 -6.37 10.51 4.71
C VAL A 120 -6.58 8.99 4.87
N LYS A 121 -6.80 8.52 6.10
CA LYS A 121 -7.04 7.09 6.37
C LYS A 121 -8.38 6.66 5.81
N GLY A 122 -9.44 7.42 6.11
CA GLY A 122 -10.75 7.19 5.50
C GLY A 122 -10.69 7.27 3.99
N ALA A 123 -9.90 8.20 3.42
CA ALA A 123 -9.74 8.30 1.98
C ALA A 123 -9.12 7.03 1.39
N MET A 124 -8.10 6.45 2.05
CA MET A 124 -7.50 5.18 1.63
C MET A 124 -8.54 4.05 1.60
N PHE A 125 -9.30 3.84 2.69
CA PHE A 125 -10.28 2.74 2.77
C PHE A 125 -11.52 2.94 1.90
N ASN A 126 -11.89 4.18 1.61
CA ASN A 126 -13.02 4.50 0.70
C ASN A 126 -12.63 4.52 -0.79
N THR A 127 -11.34 4.42 -1.13
CA THR A 127 -10.90 4.38 -2.54
C THR A 127 -10.89 2.95 -3.03
N THR A 128 -11.60 2.66 -4.11
CA THR A 128 -11.49 1.34 -4.74
C THR A 128 -10.20 1.28 -5.55
N PHE A 129 -9.36 0.27 -5.32
CA PHE A 129 -8.17 0.05 -6.13
C PHE A 129 -7.74 -1.41 -6.10
N LYS A 130 -6.98 -1.85 -7.11
CA LYS A 130 -6.23 -3.10 -7.08
C LYS A 130 -4.92 -2.96 -7.82
N GLY A 131 -3.94 -3.76 -7.45
CA GLY A 131 -2.60 -3.69 -7.99
C GLY A 131 -1.76 -4.86 -7.56
N HIS A 132 -0.49 -4.80 -7.95
CA HIS A 132 0.51 -5.77 -7.56
C HIS A 132 1.84 -5.09 -7.30
N MET A 133 2.68 -5.74 -6.52
CA MET A 133 4.01 -5.26 -6.20
C MET A 133 4.97 -6.44 -6.06
N ASN A 134 6.12 -6.33 -6.73
CA ASN A 134 7.26 -7.17 -6.48
C ASN A 134 8.10 -6.57 -5.37
N LEU A 135 8.60 -7.41 -4.49
CA LEU A 135 9.39 -7.06 -3.32
C LEU A 135 10.73 -7.80 -3.37
N THR A 136 11.77 -7.15 -2.89
CA THR A 136 13.09 -7.75 -2.77
C THR A 136 13.73 -7.27 -1.49
N CYS A 137 14.17 -8.23 -0.69
CA CYS A 137 15.08 -8.04 0.42
C CYS A 137 16.28 -8.98 0.20
N ALA A 138 17.40 -8.77 0.87
CA ALA A 138 18.64 -9.48 0.52
C ALA A 138 18.54 -11.02 0.53
N ALA A 139 17.66 -11.60 1.36
CA ALA A 139 17.50 -13.04 1.50
C ALA A 139 16.29 -13.62 0.75
N TRP A 140 15.40 -12.78 0.22
CA TRP A 140 14.14 -13.24 -0.36
C TRP A 140 13.56 -12.28 -1.39
N THR A 141 12.81 -12.84 -2.32
CA THR A 141 11.95 -12.10 -3.26
C THR A 141 10.50 -12.38 -2.92
N GLY A 142 9.61 -11.44 -3.20
CA GLY A 142 8.20 -11.64 -2.95
C GLY A 142 7.33 -10.95 -3.98
N VAL A 143 6.09 -11.41 -4.06
CA VAL A 143 5.04 -10.81 -4.86
C VAL A 143 3.82 -10.65 -3.98
N THR A 144 3.16 -9.50 -4.08
CA THR A 144 1.84 -9.32 -3.48
C THR A 144 0.88 -8.77 -4.50
N TYR A 145 -0.34 -9.31 -4.51
CA TYR A 145 -1.48 -8.71 -5.18
C TYR A 145 -2.39 -8.15 -4.11
N PHE A 146 -2.82 -6.91 -4.29
CA PHE A 146 -3.62 -6.18 -3.32
C PHE A 146 -4.84 -5.56 -3.96
N GLN A 147 -5.88 -5.40 -3.16
CA GLN A 147 -7.10 -4.73 -3.55
C GLN A 147 -7.78 -4.08 -2.34
N ASN A 148 -8.51 -3.01 -2.57
CA ASN A 148 -9.43 -2.44 -1.60
C ASN A 148 -10.80 -2.26 -2.25
N ASN A 149 -11.82 -2.92 -1.69
CA ASN A 149 -13.20 -2.91 -2.20
C ASN A 149 -14.13 -2.13 -1.25
N ASN A 150 -13.78 -0.89 -0.93
CA ASN A 150 -14.53 0.00 -0.02
C ASN A 150 -14.82 -0.63 1.35
N ASN A 151 -13.77 -0.78 2.18
CA ASN A 151 -13.75 -1.02 3.64
C ASN A 151 -12.72 -2.07 4.08
N ASN A 152 -12.30 -2.95 3.16
CA ASN A 152 -11.29 -3.97 3.44
C ASN A 152 -10.19 -3.88 2.38
N PHE A 153 -9.00 -3.49 2.83
CA PHE A 153 -7.79 -3.70 2.06
C PHE A 153 -7.44 -5.18 2.22
N THR A 154 -7.32 -5.93 1.15
CA THR A 154 -6.96 -7.34 1.17
C THR A 154 -5.82 -7.60 0.21
N GLY A 155 -5.07 -8.66 0.44
CA GLY A 155 -4.10 -9.11 -0.54
C GLY A 155 -3.68 -10.54 -0.29
N ASN A 156 -3.04 -11.11 -1.30
CA ASN A 156 -2.27 -12.32 -1.18
C ASN A 156 -0.79 -11.97 -1.31
N PHE A 157 0.06 -12.87 -0.83
CA PHE A 157 1.49 -12.74 -1.00
C PHE A 157 2.16 -14.10 -1.13
N THR A 158 3.27 -14.10 -1.85
CA THR A 158 4.29 -15.13 -1.83
C THR A 158 5.62 -14.48 -1.50
N ILE A 159 6.43 -15.16 -0.70
CA ILE A 159 7.81 -14.79 -0.42
C ILE A 159 8.64 -16.05 -0.62
N ASP A 160 9.57 -15.99 -1.56
CA ASP A 160 10.51 -17.05 -1.87
C ASP A 160 11.86 -16.68 -1.25
N GLY A 161 12.28 -17.46 -0.27
CA GLY A 161 13.51 -17.25 0.48
C GLY A 161 14.51 -18.37 0.28
N VAL A 162 15.77 -18.11 0.60
CA VAL A 162 16.84 -19.14 0.52
C VAL A 162 16.58 -20.32 1.47
N MET A 163 15.89 -20.08 2.59
CA MET A 163 15.73 -21.03 3.69
C MET A 163 14.27 -21.25 4.10
N THR A 164 13.35 -20.42 3.64
CA THR A 164 11.91 -20.53 3.97
C THR A 164 11.12 -19.82 2.89
N ASP A 165 10.02 -20.45 2.49
CA ASP A 165 9.01 -19.83 1.64
C ASP A 165 7.77 -19.52 2.49
N TRP A 166 7.09 -18.43 2.17
CA TRP A 166 5.82 -18.05 2.78
C TRP A 166 4.79 -17.80 1.70
N GLU A 167 3.57 -18.26 1.94
CA GLU A 167 2.43 -17.86 1.12
C GLU A 167 1.22 -17.63 2.01
N GLY A 168 0.38 -16.67 1.64
CA GLY A 168 -0.78 -16.38 2.46
C GLY A 168 -1.59 -15.20 1.98
N THR A 169 -2.47 -14.77 2.86
CA THR A 169 -3.35 -13.62 2.66
C THR A 169 -3.25 -12.67 3.84
N TYR A 170 -3.62 -11.42 3.58
CA TYR A 170 -3.76 -10.42 4.62
C TYR A 170 -5.00 -9.57 4.37
N THR A 171 -5.53 -9.01 5.44
CA THR A 171 -6.60 -8.02 5.44
C THR A 171 -6.23 -6.89 6.37
N LEU A 172 -6.29 -5.65 5.89
CA LEU A 172 -6.24 -4.45 6.72
C LEU A 172 -7.66 -3.90 6.87
N LYS A 173 -8.01 -3.56 8.11
CA LYS A 173 -9.30 -2.96 8.47
C LYS A 173 -9.05 -1.72 9.30
N GLN A 174 -9.87 -0.70 9.09
CA GLN A 174 -9.87 0.45 9.98
C GLN A 174 -10.41 0.03 11.36
N ASP A 175 -9.63 0.25 12.41
CA ASP A 175 -10.04 0.04 13.80
C ASP A 175 -9.80 1.33 14.58
N SER A 176 -10.84 2.17 14.63
CA SER A 176 -10.79 3.49 15.25
C SER A 176 -9.62 4.35 14.73
N PHE A 177 -8.65 4.68 15.57
CA PHE A 177 -7.47 5.47 15.23
C PHE A 177 -6.30 4.61 14.69
N ARG A 178 -6.46 3.28 14.60
CA ARG A 178 -5.44 2.33 14.11
C ARG A 178 -5.93 1.60 12.88
N ILE A 179 -5.05 0.82 12.28
CA ILE A 179 -5.37 -0.14 11.24
C ILE A 179 -5.04 -1.53 11.79
N LEU A 180 -6.04 -2.41 11.86
CA LEU A 180 -5.84 -3.81 12.22
C LEU A 180 -5.46 -4.58 10.96
N GLY A 181 -4.24 -5.09 10.91
CA GLY A 181 -3.81 -6.08 9.92
C GLY A 181 -3.99 -7.49 10.46
N VAL A 182 -4.72 -8.33 9.76
CA VAL A 182 -4.83 -9.78 10.02
C VAL A 182 -4.16 -10.50 8.88
N SER A 183 -3.35 -11.50 9.19
CA SER A 183 -2.61 -12.29 8.21
C SER A 183 -2.75 -13.77 8.52
N ASP A 184 -3.07 -14.54 7.49
CA ASP A 184 -3.21 -15.99 7.51
C ASP A 184 -2.24 -16.54 6.46
N PHE A 185 -1.20 -17.24 6.91
CA PHE A 185 -0.12 -17.68 6.04
C PHE A 185 0.45 -19.05 6.44
N ILE A 186 1.04 -19.71 5.47
CA ILE A 186 1.81 -20.93 5.63
C ILE A 186 3.28 -20.54 5.51
N TYR A 187 4.12 -20.99 6.45
CA TYR A 187 5.56 -20.97 6.27
C TYR A 187 6.09 -22.39 6.04
N TYR A 188 7.00 -22.53 5.09
CA TYR A 188 7.62 -23.79 4.68
C TYR A 188 9.07 -23.82 5.16
N PRO A 189 9.36 -24.44 6.31
CA PRO A 189 10.73 -24.49 6.84
C PRO A 189 11.64 -25.23 5.85
N ASN A 190 12.80 -24.64 5.51
CA ASN A 190 13.76 -25.19 4.55
C ASN A 190 13.13 -25.56 3.19
N ASN A 191 12.09 -24.84 2.79
CA ASN A 191 11.32 -25.03 1.56
C ASN A 191 10.68 -26.44 1.45
N GLN A 192 10.47 -27.10 2.59
CA GLN A 192 9.81 -28.40 2.67
C GLN A 192 8.29 -28.22 2.72
N LYS A 193 7.62 -28.35 1.57
CA LYS A 193 6.16 -28.18 1.48
C LYS A 193 5.35 -29.13 2.35
N SER A 194 5.89 -30.32 2.64
CA SER A 194 5.26 -31.31 3.54
C SER A 194 5.15 -30.83 4.99
N ASP A 195 6.02 -29.91 5.40
CA ASP A 195 6.21 -29.50 6.78
C ASP A 195 5.62 -28.09 7.01
N GLY A 196 4.79 -27.63 6.07
CA GLY A 196 4.13 -26.33 6.10
C GLY A 196 3.33 -26.14 7.39
N LYS A 197 3.52 -24.99 8.04
CA LYS A 197 2.79 -24.65 9.26
C LYS A 197 1.92 -23.43 9.03
N ASN A 198 0.64 -23.59 9.38
CA ASN A 198 -0.33 -22.52 9.35
C ASN A 198 -0.10 -21.57 10.53
N VAL A 199 -0.10 -20.28 10.24
CA VAL A 199 0.06 -19.21 11.21
C VAL A 199 -0.98 -18.14 10.95
N GLN A 200 -1.69 -17.76 12.01
CA GLN A 200 -2.56 -16.60 12.02
C GLN A 200 -1.97 -15.56 12.96
N LYS A 201 -1.77 -14.34 12.45
CA LYS A 201 -1.27 -13.21 13.25
C LYS A 201 -2.02 -11.93 12.95
N SER A 202 -2.18 -11.13 14.01
CA SER A 202 -2.79 -9.82 13.95
C SER A 202 -1.80 -8.76 14.42
N TYR A 203 -1.79 -7.63 13.74
CA TYR A 203 -0.89 -6.50 14.00
C TYR A 203 -1.69 -5.20 13.96
N TYR A 204 -1.29 -4.23 14.77
CA TYR A 204 -1.84 -2.88 14.72
C TYR A 204 -0.83 -1.94 14.07
N LEU A 205 -1.30 -1.20 13.06
CA LEU A 205 -0.58 -0.14 12.34
C LEU A 205 -1.14 1.24 12.71
#